data_AF-A0A399NR26-F1
#
_entry.id   AF-A0A399NR26-F1
#
_cell.length_a   1.000
_cell.length_b   1.000
_cell.length_c   1.000
_cell.angle_alpha   90.00
_cell.angle_beta   90.00
_cell.angle_gamma   90.00
#
_symmetry.space_group_name_H-M   'P 1'
#
loop_
_entity.id
_entity.type
_entity.pdbx_description
1 polymer ?
#
loop_
_entity_poly.entity_id
_entity_poly.type
_entity_poly.pdbx_seq_one_letter_code
_entity_poly.pdbx_strand_id
1 'polypeptide(L)'
;ELLGGTRRLLGLDVDAARIDADLARDPALAAAVRATPGLRIPGTLDPRSTLFRTVVGQQISVASARATHGRMTADLGEDLPASVAHGSVTRLPPTAARIARD
;
A
#
# COMPACT_ATOMS: atom_id res chain seq x y z
N GLU A 1 -2.68 15.14 12.49
CA GLU A 1 -1.94 14.52 11.37
C GLU A 1 -2.33 13.07 11.07
N LEU A 2 -2.33 12.18 12.08
CA LEU A 2 -2.71 10.75 11.91
C LEU A 2 -4.06 10.55 11.22
N LEU A 3 -5.13 11.22 11.68
CA LEU A 3 -6.46 11.09 11.07
C LEU A 3 -6.47 11.48 9.58
N GLY A 4 -5.81 12.58 9.22
CA GLY A 4 -5.70 13.02 7.83
C GLY A 4 -4.86 12.07 6.98
N GLY A 5 -3.78 11.51 7.53
CA GLY A 5 -2.98 10.46 6.89
C GLY A 5 -3.79 9.19 6.63
N THR A 6 -4.55 8.72 7.62
CA THR A 6 -5.42 7.54 7.50
C THR A 6 -6.53 7.76 6.46
N ARG A 7 -7.15 8.94 6.42
CA ARG A 7 -8.15 9.28 5.39
C ARG A 7 -7.56 9.20 3.98
N ARG A 8 -6.37 9.77 3.78
CA ARG A 8 -5.64 9.68 2.50
C ARG A 8 -5.25 8.26 2.14
N LEU A 9 -4.71 7.49 3.10
CA LEU A 9 -4.34 6.09 2.88
C LEU A 9 -5.54 5.27 2.40
N LEU A 10 -6.71 5.51 2.98
CA LEU A 10 -7.94 4.76 2.68
C LEU A 10 -8.78 5.39 1.56
N GLY A 11 -8.37 6.53 1.00
CA GLY A 11 -9.13 7.26 -0.03
C GLY A 11 -10.52 7.73 0.43
N LEU A 12 -10.68 8.06 1.72
CA LEU A 12 -12.00 8.39 2.30
C LEU A 12 -12.55 9.75 1.86
N ASP A 13 -11.71 10.57 1.22
CA ASP A 13 -12.09 11.87 0.66
C ASP A 13 -12.49 11.75 -0.82
N VAL A 14 -12.45 10.55 -1.41
CA VAL A 14 -12.85 10.28 -2.80
C VAL A 14 -14.30 9.82 -2.86
N ASP A 15 -15.09 10.45 -3.73
CA ASP A 15 -16.45 10.03 -4.06
C ASP A 15 -16.45 8.80 -4.98
N ALA A 16 -16.33 7.63 -4.37
CA ALA A 16 -16.30 6.37 -5.09
C ALA A 16 -17.62 6.05 -5.81
N ALA A 17 -18.76 6.54 -5.29
CA ALA A 17 -20.06 6.30 -5.93
C ALA A 17 -20.18 7.05 -7.26
N ARG A 18 -19.67 8.28 -7.31
CA ARG A 18 -19.57 9.03 -8.58
C ARG A 18 -18.64 8.34 -9.58
N ILE A 19 -17.48 7.86 -9.12
CA ILE A 19 -16.54 7.12 -9.98
C ILE A 19 -17.20 5.88 -10.56
N ASP A 20 -17.89 5.08 -9.74
CA ASP A 20 -18.62 3.90 -10.21
C ASP A 20 -19.67 4.28 -11.26
N ALA A 21 -20.45 5.34 -11.00
CA ALA A 21 -21.49 5.80 -11.93
C ALA A 21 -20.92 6.27 -13.27
N ASP A 22 -19.75 6.91 -13.26
CA ASP A 22 -19.08 7.38 -14.47
C ASP A 22 -18.43 6.21 -15.24
N LEU A 23 -17.71 5.30 -14.56
CA LEU A 23 -17.07 4.14 -15.17
C LEU A 23 -18.06 3.10 -15.69
N ALA A 24 -19.21 2.93 -15.03
CA ALA A 24 -20.24 1.98 -15.46
C ALA A 24 -20.93 2.35 -16.78
N ARG A 25 -20.73 3.58 -17.28
CA ARG A 25 -21.22 3.98 -18.61
C ARG A 25 -20.42 3.35 -19.74
N ASP A 26 -19.17 2.95 -19.50
CA ASP A 26 -18.36 2.23 -20.47
C ASP A 26 -18.70 0.72 -20.42
N PRO A 27 -19.23 0.13 -21.53
CA PRO A 27 -19.54 -1.29 -21.59
C PRO A 27 -18.36 -2.21 -21.23
N ALA A 28 -17.12 -1.81 -21.53
CA ALA A 28 -15.92 -2.58 -21.22
C ALA A 28 -15.60 -2.61 -19.72
N LEU A 29 -16.06 -1.61 -18.94
CA LEU A 29 -15.78 -1.48 -17.51
C LEU A 29 -16.98 -1.83 -16.63
N ALA A 30 -18.20 -1.77 -17.16
CA ALA A 30 -19.43 -1.91 -16.38
C ALA A 30 -19.52 -3.23 -15.60
N ALA A 31 -19.05 -4.35 -16.16
CA ALA A 31 -19.03 -5.63 -15.46
C ALA A 31 -18.06 -5.63 -14.26
N ALA A 32 -16.88 -5.02 -14.42
CA ALA A 32 -15.88 -4.91 -13.35
C ALA A 32 -16.36 -4.02 -12.20
N VAL A 33 -16.97 -2.87 -12.52
CA VAL A 33 -17.55 -1.96 -11.51
C VAL A 33 -18.63 -2.67 -10.68
N ARG A 34 -19.55 -3.41 -11.32
CA ARG A 34 -20.59 -4.16 -10.60
C ARG A 34 -20.03 -5.28 -9.72
N ALA A 35 -18.89 -5.88 -10.11
CA ALA A 35 -18.27 -6.94 -9.34
C ALA A 35 -17.60 -6.43 -8.05
N THR A 36 -17.16 -5.16 -8.00
CA THR A 36 -16.51 -4.57 -6.82
C THR A 36 -16.86 -3.09 -6.69
N PRO A 37 -18.11 -2.75 -6.33
CA PRO A 37 -18.53 -1.36 -6.19
C PRO A 37 -17.78 -0.67 -5.04
N GLY A 38 -17.47 0.61 -5.23
CA GLY A 38 -16.79 1.45 -4.25
C GLY A 38 -15.29 1.13 -4.10
N LEU A 39 -14.68 0.45 -5.08
CA LEU A 39 -13.26 0.16 -5.08
C LEU A 39 -12.44 1.46 -5.00
N ARG A 40 -11.51 1.52 -4.04
CA ARG A 40 -10.63 2.67 -3.85
C ARG A 40 -9.19 2.27 -4.08
N ILE A 41 -8.41 3.20 -4.62
CA ILE A 41 -6.95 3.07 -4.72
C ILE A 41 -6.35 3.50 -3.38
N PRO A 42 -5.60 2.63 -2.68
CA PRO A 42 -4.92 3.01 -1.46
C PRO A 42 -3.92 4.15 -1.70
N GLY A 43 -3.93 5.14 -0.82
CA GLY A 43 -2.94 6.21 -0.80
C GLY A 43 -1.59 5.76 -0.21
N THR A 44 -0.72 6.74 0.09
CA THR A 44 0.57 6.51 0.75
C THR A 44 0.64 7.22 2.10
N LEU A 45 1.16 6.55 3.12
CA LEU A 45 1.55 7.17 4.39
C LEU A 45 3.02 7.60 4.40
N ASP A 46 3.86 6.94 3.61
CA ASP A 46 5.28 7.27 3.43
C ASP A 46 5.67 7.09 1.95
N PRO A 47 5.84 8.21 1.21
CA PRO A 47 6.17 8.16 -0.21
C PRO A 47 7.47 7.39 -0.51
N ARG A 48 8.43 7.37 0.41
CA ARG A 48 9.71 6.66 0.23
C ARG A 48 9.50 5.15 0.23
N SER A 49 8.77 4.63 1.21
CA SER A 49 8.37 3.21 1.24
C SER A 49 7.54 2.84 0.02
N THR A 50 6.65 3.72 -0.46
CA THR A 50 5.89 3.49 -1.69
C THR A 50 6.81 3.40 -2.91
N LEU A 51 7.71 4.38 -3.10
CA LEU A 51 8.67 4.37 -4.21
C LEU A 51 9.53 3.10 -4.19
N PHE A 52 10.06 2.74 -3.03
CA PHE A 52 10.88 1.54 -2.88
C PHE A 52 10.09 0.28 -3.27
N ARG A 53 8.84 0.15 -2.79
CA ARG A 53 7.96 -0.96 -3.16
C ARG A 53 7.66 -1.02 -4.64
N THR A 54 7.47 0.14 -5.26
CA THR A 54 7.25 0.24 -6.70
C THR A 54 8.47 -0.22 -7.47
N VAL A 55 9.68 0.24 -7.12
CA VAL A 55 10.93 -0.12 -7.82
C VAL A 55 11.23 -1.61 -7.67
N VAL A 56 11.21 -2.14 -6.44
CA VAL A 56 11.51 -3.57 -6.18
C VAL A 56 10.49 -4.49 -6.83
N GLY A 57 9.24 -4.04 -6.98
CA GLY A 57 8.18 -4.81 -7.63
C GLY A 57 8.22 -4.82 -9.16
N GLN A 58 9.14 -4.07 -9.80
CA GLN A 58 9.19 -4.01 -11.26
C GLN A 58 9.60 -5.37 -11.85
N GLN A 59 8.96 -5.74 -12.96
CA GLN A 59 9.23 -6.95 -13.75
C GLN A 59 9.05 -8.29 -13.01
N ILE A 60 8.42 -8.29 -11.83
CA ILE A 60 8.14 -9.51 -11.05
C ILE A 60 6.67 -9.58 -10.64
N SER A 61 6.23 -10.75 -10.18
CA SER A 61 4.87 -10.91 -9.66
C SER A 61 4.68 -10.18 -8.33
N VAL A 62 3.43 -9.82 -8.01
CA VAL A 62 3.06 -9.23 -6.71
C VAL A 62 3.45 -10.15 -5.55
N ALA A 63 3.30 -11.47 -5.71
CA ALA A 63 3.71 -12.44 -4.70
C ALA A 63 5.23 -12.41 -4.45
N SER A 64 6.03 -12.36 -5.51
CA SER A 64 7.49 -12.28 -5.40
C SER A 64 7.95 -10.96 -4.79
N ALA A 65 7.34 -9.84 -5.19
CA ALA A 65 7.59 -8.52 -4.61
C ALA A 65 7.28 -8.51 -3.11
N ARG A 66 6.13 -9.06 -2.70
CA ARG A 66 5.75 -9.17 -1.28
C ARG A 66 6.74 -10.03 -0.48
N ALA A 67 7.17 -11.17 -1.03
CA ALA A 67 8.15 -12.03 -0.37
C ALA A 67 9.50 -11.32 -0.19
N THR A 68 9.95 -10.58 -1.21
CA THR A 68 11.19 -9.80 -1.18
C THR A 68 11.13 -8.69 -0.13
N HIS A 69 10.06 -7.90 -0.10
CA HIS A 69 9.85 -6.89 0.95
C HIS A 69 9.77 -7.49 2.35
N GLY A 70 9.15 -8.67 2.48
CA GLY A 70 9.08 -9.39 3.75
C GLY A 70 10.46 -9.75 4.28
N ARG A 71 11.34 -10.30 3.43
CA ARG A 71 12.73 -10.60 3.78
C ARG A 71 13.53 -9.34 4.12
N MET A 72 13.45 -8.29 3.29
CA MET A 72 14.11 -7.01 3.57
C MET A 72 13.66 -6.40 4.91
N THR A 73 12.37 -6.47 5.22
CA THR A 73 11.84 -6.03 6.52
C THR A 73 12.30 -6.94 7.65
N ALA A 74 12.59 -8.21 7.36
CA ALA A 74 13.09 -9.13 8.35
C ALA A 74 14.55 -8.92 8.71
N ASP A 75 15.36 -8.66 7.70
CA ASP A 75 16.82 -8.58 7.84
C ASP A 75 17.27 -7.16 8.20
N LEU A 76 16.57 -6.14 7.68
CA LEU A 76 16.98 -4.73 7.74
C LEU A 76 15.97 -3.81 8.43
N GLY A 77 14.80 -4.32 8.83
CA GLY A 77 13.76 -3.53 9.49
C GLY A 77 14.11 -3.13 10.92
N GLU A 78 13.42 -2.12 11.44
CA GLU A 78 13.54 -1.67 12.83
C GLU A 78 12.37 -2.22 13.66
N ASP A 79 12.65 -2.65 14.89
CA ASP A 79 11.60 -3.14 15.79
C ASP A 79 10.61 -2.03 16.16
N LEU A 80 9.32 -2.35 16.10
CA LEU A 80 8.28 -1.49 16.63
C LEU A 80 8.37 -1.46 18.16
N PRO A 81 8.03 -0.33 18.80
CA PRO A 81 7.85 -0.30 20.25
C PRO A 81 6.84 -1.36 20.69
N ALA A 82 7.12 -2.04 21.81
CA ALA A 82 6.27 -3.11 22.33
C ALA A 82 4.81 -2.67 22.56
N SER A 83 4.57 -1.38 22.81
CA SER A 83 3.23 -0.80 22.99
C SER A 83 2.39 -0.76 21.71
N VAL A 84 3.00 -0.90 20.53
CA VAL A 84 2.32 -0.86 19.23
C VAL A 84 2.58 -2.10 18.36
N ALA A 85 3.53 -2.96 18.74
CA ALA A 85 3.72 -4.25 18.10
C ALA A 85 2.51 -5.17 18.37
N HIS A 86 1.98 -5.82 17.33
CA HIS A 86 0.78 -6.66 17.45
C HIS A 86 0.78 -7.80 16.44
N GLY A 87 0.60 -9.04 16.93
CA GLY A 87 0.58 -10.23 16.07
C GLY A 87 1.83 -10.34 15.22
N SER A 88 1.67 -10.37 13.89
CA SER A 88 2.78 -10.40 12.93
C SER A 88 3.32 -9.02 12.52
N VAL A 89 2.76 -7.93 13.06
CA VAL A 89 3.21 -6.56 12.79
C VAL A 89 4.15 -6.13 13.91
N THR A 90 5.44 -6.41 13.73
CA THR A 90 6.47 -6.20 14.77
C THR A 90 7.61 -5.29 14.34
N ARG A 91 7.73 -4.98 13.04
CA ARG A 91 8.83 -4.16 12.49
C ARG A 91 8.34 -3.11 11.52
N LEU A 92 9.08 -2.01 11.46
CA LEU A 92 9.01 -1.02 10.39
C LEU A 92 9.79 -1.52 9.17
N PRO A 93 9.37 -1.15 7.94
CA PRO A 93 10.18 -1.41 6.75
C PRO A 93 11.54 -0.70 6.85
N PRO A 94 12.59 -1.23 6.19
CA PRO A 94 13.92 -0.63 6.25
C PRO A 94 13.93 0.77 5.63
N THR A 95 14.73 1.67 6.22
CA THR A 95 14.98 2.99 5.65
C THR A 95 15.93 2.90 4.46
N ALA A 96 15.86 3.85 3.52
CA ALA A 96 16.79 3.89 2.38
C ALA A 96 18.26 3.97 2.83
N ALA A 97 18.54 4.68 3.93
CA ALA A 97 19.87 4.76 4.51
C ALA A 97 20.35 3.43 5.10
N ARG A 98 19.45 2.62 5.65
CA ARG A 98 19.78 1.28 6.15
C ARG A 98 20.10 0.32 5.01
N ILE A 99 19.34 0.40 3.93
CA ILE A 99 19.56 -0.41 2.71
C ILE A 99 20.91 -0.05 2.07
N ALA A 100 21.25 1.23 1.94
CA ALA A 100 22.48 1.67 1.27
C ALA A 100 23.78 1.33 2.03
N ARG A 101 23.69 0.86 3.28
CA ARG A 101 24.85 0.51 4.13
C ARG A 101 25.18 -0.99 4.13
N ASP A 102 24.26 -1.81 3.63
CA ASP A 102 24.41 -3.25 3.47
C ASP A 102 24.84 -3.55 2.03
#